data_AF-A0A7K1BJK1-F1
#
_entry.id   AF-A0A7K1BJK1-F1
#
_cell.length_a   1.000
_cell.length_b   1.000
_cell.length_c   1.000
_cell.angle_alpha   90.00
_cell.angle_beta   90.00
_cell.angle_gamma   90.00
#
_symmetry.space_group_name_H-M   'P 1'
#
loop_
_entity.id
_entity.type
_entity.pdbx_description
1 polymer ?
#
loop_
_entity_poly.entity_id
_entity_poly.type
_entity_poly.pdbx_seq_one_letter_code
_entity_poly.pdbx_strand_id
1 'polypeptide(L)'
;MAANDRTDLLARTAALVDVASPSRAEGPLVDSIETELRAHTHLDVTRVGDNLVARTSLGRLHRVVLAGHTDTVPAANNATARIENGRLFGVGSADMKGGLAVMLELAATLTEP
;
A
#
# COMPACT_ATOMS: atom_id res chain seq x y z
N MET A 1 10.23 -25.56 -14.23
CA MET A 1 9.16 -25.26 -13.26
C MET A 1 9.13 -23.75 -13.10
N ALA A 2 8.15 -23.07 -13.68
CA ALA A 2 8.02 -21.62 -13.49
C ALA A 2 7.77 -21.37 -12.00
N ALA A 3 8.65 -20.63 -11.34
CA ALA A 3 8.37 -20.12 -10.02
C ALA A 3 7.05 -19.34 -10.12
N ASN A 4 6.14 -19.60 -9.19
CA ASN A 4 4.87 -18.93 -9.11
C ASN A 4 5.12 -17.44 -8.78
N ASP A 5 5.27 -16.62 -9.82
CA ASP A 5 5.59 -15.19 -9.83
C ASP A 5 4.41 -14.31 -9.35
N ARG A 6 3.71 -14.78 -8.32
CA ARG A 6 2.61 -14.05 -7.70
C ARG A 6 3.15 -13.36 -6.47
N THR A 7 2.98 -12.04 -6.40
CA THR A 7 3.28 -11.25 -5.21
C THR A 7 2.58 -11.85 -3.99
N ASP A 8 3.35 -12.08 -2.93
CA ASP A 8 2.80 -12.47 -1.63
C ASP A 8 2.20 -11.23 -0.95
N LEU A 9 0.90 -11.03 -1.15
CA LEU A 9 0.17 -9.92 -0.55
C LEU A 9 0.11 -10.00 0.98
N LEU A 10 0.24 -11.19 1.58
CA LEU A 10 0.24 -11.34 3.03
C LEU A 10 1.56 -10.83 3.60
N ALA A 11 2.69 -11.22 2.99
CA ALA A 11 4.01 -10.71 3.32
C ALA A 11 4.13 -9.21 3.06
N ARG A 12 3.57 -8.72 1.95
CA ARG A 12 3.53 -7.29 1.63
C ARG A 12 2.75 -6.50 2.66
N THR A 13 1.58 -7.00 3.08
CA THR A 13 0.78 -6.36 4.14
C THR A 13 1.55 -6.36 5.46
N ALA A 14 2.24 -7.44 5.80
CA ALA A 14 3.09 -7.51 7.00
C ALA A 14 4.18 -6.43 6.99
N ALA A 15 4.87 -6.24 5.86
CA ALA A 15 5.88 -5.19 5.71
C ALA A 15 5.31 -3.78 5.93
N LEU A 16 4.09 -3.51 5.43
CA LEU A 16 3.41 -2.24 5.70
C LEU A 16 3.04 -2.10 7.19
N VAL A 17 2.57 -3.18 7.83
CA VAL A 17 2.22 -3.18 9.27
C VAL A 17 3.42 -2.81 10.13
N ASP A 18 4.61 -3.32 9.81
CA ASP A 18 5.85 -3.06 10.55
C ASP A 18 6.33 -1.59 10.47
N VAL A 19 5.78 -0.78 9.56
CA VAL A 19 6.02 0.66 9.52
C VAL A 19 4.92 1.39 10.31
N ALA A 20 5.26 1.92 11.48
CA ALA A 20 4.31 2.68 12.29
C ALA A 20 3.72 3.88 11.51
N SER A 21 2.41 4.04 11.56
CA SER A 21 1.70 5.15 10.94
C SER A 21 0.48 5.59 11.77
N PRO A 22 0.63 5.92 13.07
CA PRO A 22 -0.50 6.44 13.83
C PRO A 22 -0.97 7.77 13.21
N SER A 23 -2.25 8.11 13.35
CA SER A 23 -2.79 9.35 12.81
C SER A 23 -1.94 10.57 13.19
N ARG A 24 -1.62 11.41 12.19
CA ARG A 24 -0.72 12.57 12.21
C ARG A 24 0.78 12.27 12.30
N ALA A 25 1.19 11.01 12.12
CA ALA A 25 2.59 10.59 12.05
C ALA A 25 2.84 9.56 10.93
N GLU A 26 2.10 9.68 9.83
CA GLU A 26 2.11 8.75 8.69
C GLU A 26 3.30 8.97 7.75
N GLY A 27 3.96 10.12 7.85
CA GLY A 27 5.04 10.56 6.96
C GLY A 27 6.02 9.46 6.52
N PRO A 28 6.63 8.68 7.44
CA PRO A 28 7.56 7.62 7.07
C PRO A 28 6.96 6.53 6.17
N LEU A 29 5.70 6.13 6.42
CA LEU A 29 5.00 5.16 5.56
C LEU A 29 4.69 5.79 4.19
N VAL A 30 4.25 7.05 4.19
CA VAL A 30 3.96 7.79 2.96
C VAL A 30 5.21 7.97 2.11
N ASP A 31 6.36 8.31 2.69
CA ASP A 31 7.64 8.46 1.99
C ASP A 31 8.08 7.14 1.33
N SER A 32 7.88 6.01 2.02
CA SER A 32 8.15 4.68 1.47
C SER A 32 7.25 4.37 0.28
N ILE A 33 5.95 4.65 0.39
CA ILE A 33 4.97 4.42 -0.68
C ILE A 33 5.24 5.34 -1.87
N GLU A 34 5.57 6.61 -1.63
CA GLU A 34 5.93 7.57 -2.69
C GLU A 34 7.15 7.07 -3.49
N THR A 35 8.18 6.60 -2.80
CA THR A 35 9.39 6.06 -3.44
C THR A 35 9.06 4.88 -4.36
N GLU A 36 8.21 3.96 -3.89
CA GLU A 36 7.76 2.82 -4.68
C GLU A 36 6.96 3.26 -5.91
N LEU A 37 5.93 4.10 -5.72
CA LEU A 37 5.07 4.57 -6.81
C LEU A 37 5.86 5.33 -7.87
N ARG A 38 6.87 6.12 -7.48
CA ARG A 38 7.72 6.88 -8.41
C ARG A 38 8.68 6.00 -9.22
N ALA A 39 8.96 4.77 -8.79
CA ALA A 39 9.75 3.83 -9.59
C ALA A 39 9.02 3.34 -10.85
N HIS A 40 7.68 3.49 -10.89
CA HIS A 40 6.84 3.08 -12.00
C HIS A 40 6.64 4.23 -13.00
N THR A 41 7.34 4.18 -14.13
CA THR A 41 7.36 5.25 -15.14
C THR A 41 6.02 5.50 -15.84
N HIS A 42 5.06 4.57 -15.75
CA HIS A 42 3.70 4.72 -16.28
C HIS A 42 2.77 5.52 -15.35
N LEU A 43 3.21 5.85 -14.13
CA LEU A 43 2.44 6.60 -13.15
C LEU A 43 2.91 8.06 -13.05
N ASP A 44 1.96 8.98 -13.06
CA ASP A 44 2.15 10.36 -12.61
C ASP A 44 1.79 10.45 -11.12
N VAL A 45 2.77 10.82 -10.28
CA VAL A 45 2.67 10.81 -8.81
C VAL A 45 2.73 12.24 -8.27
N THR A 46 1.61 12.68 -7.67
CA THR A 46 1.47 13.97 -6.99
C THR A 46 1.35 13.76 -5.49
N ARG A 47 2.07 14.59 -4.70
CA ARG A 47 2.01 14.60 -3.23
C ARG A 47 1.38 15.90 -2.73
N VAL A 48 0.51 15.79 -1.73
CA VAL A 48 -0.11 16.92 -1.01
C VAL A 48 -0.08 16.63 0.50
N GLY A 49 0.94 17.14 1.19
CA GLY A 49 1.22 16.72 2.57
C GLY A 49 1.46 15.21 2.63
N ASP A 50 0.77 14.51 3.52
CA ASP A 50 0.85 13.05 3.66
C ASP A 50 -0.18 12.29 2.81
N ASN A 51 -0.71 12.94 1.77
CA ASN A 51 -1.57 12.31 0.76
C ASN A 51 -0.80 12.09 -0.55
N LEU A 52 -1.01 10.93 -1.16
CA LEU A 52 -0.44 10.57 -2.47
C LEU A 52 -1.55 10.29 -3.48
N VAL A 53 -1.36 10.78 -4.70
CA VAL A 53 -2.18 10.44 -5.86
C VAL A 53 -1.25 9.90 -6.94
N ALA A 54 -1.42 8.64 -7.31
CA ALA A 54 -0.77 8.03 -8.47
C ALA A 54 -1.82 7.73 -9.54
N ARG A 55 -1.55 8.10 -10.80
CA ARG A 55 -2.51 7.95 -11.90
C ARG A 55 -1.85 7.62 -13.23
N THR A 56 -2.58 6.91 -14.08
CA THR A 56 -2.24 6.74 -15.50
C THR A 56 -2.97 7.78 -16.38
N SER A 57 -2.43 8.03 -17.58
CA SER A 57 -2.99 8.97 -18.56
C SER A 57 -3.25 8.29 -19.91
N LEU A 58 -4.25 7.40 -19.94
CA LEU A 58 -4.54 6.51 -21.08
C LEU A 58 -5.60 7.03 -22.06
N GLY A 59 -6.19 8.20 -21.83
CA GLY A 59 -7.22 8.77 -22.70
C GLY A 59 -8.56 8.00 -22.74
N ARG A 60 -8.82 7.13 -21.77
CA ARG A 60 -10.08 6.35 -21.68
C ARG A 60 -11.27 7.24 -21.27
N LEU A 61 -12.47 6.85 -21.69
CA LEU A 61 -13.73 7.54 -21.36
C LEU A 61 -14.11 7.46 -19.87
N HIS A 62 -13.69 6.39 -19.20
CA HIS A 62 -13.99 6.14 -17.78
C HIS A 62 -12.70 5.94 -16.99
N ARG A 63 -12.73 6.34 -15.71
CA ARG A 63 -11.63 6.18 -14.77
C ARG A 63 -12.17 5.61 -13.45
N VAL A 64 -11.47 4.61 -12.92
CA VAL A 64 -11.70 4.07 -11.58
C VAL A 64 -10.72 4.72 -10.62
N VAL A 65 -11.19 5.04 -9.41
CA VAL A 65 -10.36 5.53 -8.31
C VAL A 65 -10.39 4.48 -7.20
N LEU A 66 -9.22 4.02 -6.79
CA LEU A 66 -9.03 3.26 -5.56
C LEU A 66 -8.44 4.22 -4.53
N ALA A 67 -9.07 4.31 -3.36
CA ALA A 67 -8.66 5.22 -2.30
C ALA A 67 -8.65 4.53 -0.94
N GLY A 68 -7.66 4.86 -0.13
CA GLY A 68 -7.53 4.44 1.25
C GLY A 68 -6.63 5.39 2.04
N HIS A 69 -6.75 5.38 3.36
CA HIS A 69 -5.87 6.08 4.30
C HIS A 69 -4.64 5.25 4.68
N THR A 70 -3.55 5.92 5.00
CA THR A 70 -2.27 5.32 5.45
C THR A 70 -2.15 5.28 6.96
N ASP A 71 -2.98 6.05 7.65
CA ASP A 71 -2.95 6.14 9.09
C ASP A 71 -3.60 4.95 9.78
N THR A 72 -3.30 4.84 11.05
CA THR A 72 -3.80 3.81 11.96
C THR A 72 -4.12 4.45 13.30
N VAL A 73 -4.92 3.75 14.10
CA VAL A 73 -5.00 4.06 15.53
C VAL A 73 -3.66 3.77 16.23
N PRO A 74 -3.39 4.36 17.41
CA PRO A 74 -2.21 4.00 18.19
C PRO A 74 -2.15 2.49 18.47
N ALA A 75 -0.95 1.93 18.37
CA ALA A 75 -0.73 0.51 18.63
C ALA A 75 -1.03 0.17 20.10
N ALA A 76 -1.65 -0.99 20.32
CA ALA A 76 -1.94 -1.56 21.62
C ALA A 76 -1.25 -2.93 21.75
N ASN A 77 0.09 -2.90 21.89
CA ASN A 77 0.95 -4.09 21.91
C ASN A 77 0.84 -4.97 20.64
N ASN A 78 0.52 -4.36 19.50
CA ASN A 78 0.30 -5.02 18.21
C ASN A 78 0.99 -4.28 17.05
N ALA A 79 2.09 -3.56 17.31
CA ALA A 79 2.81 -2.79 16.31
C ALA A 79 3.60 -3.66 15.31
N THR A 80 3.99 -4.87 15.72
CA THR A 80 4.77 -5.79 14.89
C THR A 80 3.85 -6.78 14.20
N ALA A 81 4.08 -6.99 12.91
CA ALA A 81 3.36 -7.98 12.12
C ALA A 81 3.66 -9.39 12.63
N ARG A 82 2.61 -10.21 12.74
CA ARG A 82 2.74 -11.63 13.07
C ARG A 82 1.83 -12.44 12.17
N ILE A 83 2.39 -13.37 11.40
CA ILE A 83 1.62 -14.31 10.60
C ILE A 83 1.53 -15.64 11.36
N GLU A 84 0.32 -16.07 11.69
CA GLU A 84 0.05 -17.36 12.31
C GLU A 84 -1.10 -18.05 11.59
N ASN A 85 -0.91 -19.31 11.21
CA ASN A 85 -1.95 -20.14 10.57
C ASN A 85 -2.62 -19.46 9.36
N GLY A 86 -1.83 -18.78 8.52
CA GLY A 86 -2.34 -18.06 7.35
C GLY A 86 -3.07 -16.75 7.64
N ARG A 87 -3.05 -16.27 8.90
CA ARG A 87 -3.66 -15.01 9.32
C ARG A 87 -2.60 -14.03 9.77
N LEU A 88 -2.69 -12.80 9.27
CA LEU A 88 -1.88 -11.68 9.71
C LEU A 88 -2.52 -10.98 10.92
N PHE A 89 -1.71 -10.70 11.92
CA PHE A 89 -2.03 -9.92 13.11
C PHE A 89 -1.12 -8.70 13.17
N GLY A 90 -1.66 -7.58 13.63
CA GLY A 90 -0.96 -6.31 13.79
C GLY A 90 -1.87 -5.12 13.49
N VAL A 91 -1.61 -3.98 14.11
CA VAL A 91 -2.35 -2.73 13.85
C VAL A 91 -2.17 -2.34 12.38
N GLY A 92 -3.26 -1.93 11.72
CA GLY A 92 -3.22 -1.64 10.29
C GLY A 92 -3.52 -2.85 9.39
N SER A 93 -3.35 -4.10 9.86
CA SER A 93 -3.49 -5.29 8.99
C SER A 93 -4.85 -5.37 8.28
N ALA A 94 -5.95 -5.15 9.01
CA ALA A 94 -7.30 -5.06 8.47
C ALA A 94 -7.67 -3.64 8.06
N ASP A 95 -7.31 -2.65 8.89
CA ASP A 95 -7.67 -1.24 8.74
C ASP A 95 -6.43 -0.34 8.69
N MET A 96 -5.85 -0.08 7.52
CA MET A 96 -6.28 -0.59 6.20
C MET A 96 -5.14 -1.02 5.28
N LYS A 97 -3.98 -1.33 5.87
CA LYS A 97 -2.76 -1.68 5.15
C LYS A 97 -2.89 -2.91 4.26
N GLY A 98 -3.82 -3.83 4.55
CA GLY A 98 -4.17 -4.92 3.64
C GLY A 98 -4.75 -4.43 2.31
N GLY A 99 -5.64 -3.42 2.37
CA GLY A 99 -6.16 -2.76 1.17
C GLY A 99 -5.07 -2.00 0.41
N LEU A 100 -4.18 -1.31 1.14
CA LEU A 100 -3.05 -0.61 0.53
C LEU A 100 -2.11 -1.56 -0.20
N ALA A 101 -1.78 -2.73 0.38
CA ALA A 101 -0.94 -3.73 -0.28
C ALA A 101 -1.50 -4.17 -1.65
N VAL A 102 -2.83 -4.35 -1.73
CA VAL A 102 -3.51 -4.68 -3.00
C VAL A 102 -3.46 -3.49 -3.96
N MET A 103 -3.75 -2.28 -3.50
CA MET A 103 -3.74 -1.08 -4.37
C MET A 103 -2.35 -0.83 -4.96
N LEU A 104 -1.29 -0.97 -4.16
CA LEU A 104 0.09 -0.81 -4.62
C LEU A 104 0.49 -1.91 -5.60
N GLU A 105 0.03 -3.14 -5.40
CA GLU A 105 0.25 -4.23 -6.36
C GLU A 105 -0.38 -3.94 -7.72
N LEU A 106 -1.63 -3.48 -7.71
CA LEU A 106 -2.33 -3.09 -8.93
C LEU A 106 -1.64 -1.91 -9.62
N ALA A 107 -1.18 -0.91 -8.86
CA ALA A 107 -0.45 0.23 -9.41
C ALA A 107 0.88 -0.19 -10.05
N ALA A 108 1.59 -1.13 -9.44
CA ALA A 108 2.88 -1.64 -9.93
C ALA A 108 2.74 -2.50 -11.20
N THR A 109 1.68 -3.31 -11.28
CA THR A 109 1.57 -4.37 -12.30
C THR A 109 0.58 -4.08 -13.43
N LEU A 110 -0.45 -3.27 -13.20
CA LEU A 110 -1.42 -2.89 -14.24
C LEU A 110 -1.00 -1.57 -14.89
N THR A 111 -0.28 -1.65 -16.00
CA THR A 111 0.18 -0.48 -16.75
C THR A 111 -0.90 0.13 -17.64
N GLU A 112 -1.89 -0.68 -18.07
CA GLU A 112 -2.99 -0.27 -18.96
C GLU A 112 -4.39 -0.71 -18.46
N PRO A 113 -4.80 -0.38 -17.22
CA PRO A 113 -6.12 -0.73 -16.66
C PRO A 113 -7.27 -0.02 -17.39
#